data_AF-A0A1X7T2A6-F1
#
_entry.id   AF-A0A1X7T2A6-F1
#
_cell.length_a   1.000
_cell.length_b   1.000
_cell.length_c   1.000
_cell.angle_alpha   90.00
_cell.angle_beta   90.00
_cell.angle_gamma   90.00
#
_symmetry.space_group_name_H-M   'P 1'
#
loop_
_entity.id
_entity.type
_entity.pdbx_description
1 polymer ?
#
loop_
_entity_poly.entity_id
_entity_poly.type
_entity_poly.pdbx_seq_one_letter_code
_entity_poly.pdbx_strand_id
1 'polypeptide(L)' 'MKTALSNGADINWKNSNCFNMTPLHIAAIENKINAVQWLLSKGATVDSRDD' A
#
# COMPACT_ATOMS: atom_id res chain seq x y z
N MET A 1 15.17 -5.13 3.21
CA MET A 1 13.94 -4.38 2.83
C MET A 1 14.27 -3.27 1.83
N LYS A 2 14.69 -3.63 0.61
CA LYS A 2 15.12 -2.64 -0.40
C LYS A 2 14.87 -3.19 -1.82
N THR A 3 13.65 -3.62 -2.16
CA THR A 3 13.45 -4.31 -3.46
C THR A 3 12.02 -4.30 -4.04
N ALA A 4 11.13 -3.39 -3.62
CA ALA A 4 9.87 -3.16 -4.35
C ALA A 4 9.82 -1.74 -4.95
N LEU A 5 9.99 -0.70 -4.12
CA LEU A 5 9.98 0.70 -4.60
C LEU A 5 11.19 1.07 -5.48
N SER A 6 12.34 0.42 -5.30
CA SER A 6 13.51 0.66 -6.16
C SER A 6 13.34 0.17 -7.59
N ASN A 7 12.30 -0.65 -7.85
CA ASN A 7 11.93 -1.13 -9.19
C ASN A 7 10.75 -0.33 -9.80
N GLY A 8 10.37 0.81 -9.23
CA GLY A 8 9.26 1.62 -9.74
C GLY A 8 7.87 1.07 -9.38
N ALA A 9 7.76 0.27 -8.31
CA ALA A 9 6.46 -0.15 -7.80
C ALA A 9 5.65 1.09 -7.38
N ASP A 10 4.42 1.19 -7.89
CA ASP A 10 3.50 2.24 -7.50
C ASP A 10 3.00 1.99 -6.06
N ILE A 11 3.30 2.93 -5.17
CA ILE A 11 2.92 2.89 -3.75
C ILE A 11 1.40 2.86 -3.56
N ASN A 12 0.66 3.37 -4.54
CA ASN A 12 -0.80 3.47 -4.55
C ASN A 12 -1.44 2.51 -5.54
N TRP A 13 -0.70 1.50 -6.02
CA TRP A 13 -1.24 0.51 -6.93
C TRP A 13 -2.54 -0.08 -6.38
N LYS A 14 -3.57 -0.16 -7.21
CA LYS A 14 -4.85 -0.76 -6.84
C LYS A 14 -4.95 -2.14 -7.45
N ASN A 15 -5.30 -3.13 -6.63
CA ASN A 15 -5.60 -4.46 -7.13
C ASN A 15 -7.01 -4.49 -7.75
N SER A 16 -7.08 -4.37 -9.07
CA SER A 16 -8.36 -4.46 -9.81
C SER A 16 -9.09 -5.79 -9.64
N ASN A 17 -8.40 -6.84 -9.18
CA ASN A 17 -9.00 -8.16 -8.94
C ASN A 17 -9.45 -8.34 -7.49
N CYS A 18 -9.07 -7.46 -6.58
CA CYS A 18 -9.42 -7.53 -5.16
C CYS A 18 -9.87 -6.14 -4.69
N PHE A 19 -11.11 -5.78 -5.02
CA PHE A 19 -11.81 -4.58 -4.51
C PHE A 19 -11.03 -3.27 -4.66
N ASN A 20 -10.17 -3.16 -5.69
CA ASN A 20 -9.35 -1.97 -5.89
C ASN A 20 -8.48 -1.60 -4.67
N MET A 21 -8.06 -2.61 -3.90
CA MET A 21 -7.30 -2.43 -2.68
C MET A 21 -5.88 -1.94 -2.93
N THR A 22 -5.41 -1.01 -2.09
CA THR A 22 -4.03 -0.50 -2.10
C THR A 22 -3.12 -1.33 -1.18
N PRO A 23 -1.78 -1.22 -1.32
CA PRO A 23 -0.85 -1.76 -0.34
C PRO A 23 -1.17 -1.33 1.10
N LEU A 24 -1.75 -0.13 1.28
CA LEU A 24 -2.14 0.37 2.59
C LEU A 24 -3.35 -0.39 3.16
N HIS A 25 -4.35 -0.73 2.34
CA HIS A 25 -5.48 -1.57 2.78
C HIS A 25 -5.00 -2.93 3.26
N ILE A 26 -4.12 -3.57 2.48
CA ILE A 26 -3.56 -4.88 2.82
C ILE A 26 -2.76 -4.79 4.13
N ALA A 27 -1.91 -3.77 4.27
CA ALA A 27 -1.11 -3.57 5.49
C ALA A 27 -1.99 -3.32 6.74
N ALA A 28 -3.11 -2.62 6.57
CA ALA A 28 -4.07 -2.36 7.65
C ALA A 28 -4.82 -3.64 8.07
N ILE A 29 -5.32 -4.43 7.11
CA ILE A 29 -6.02 -5.70 7.35
C ILE A 29 -5.10 -6.70 8.07
N GLU A 30 -3.85 -6.79 7.62
CA GLU A 30 -2.85 -7.70 8.19
C GLU A 30 -2.24 -7.18 9.52
N ASN A 31 -2.73 -6.05 10.03
CA ASN A 31 -2.25 -5.37 11.24
C ASN A 31 -0.71 -5.18 11.26
N LYS A 32 -0.13 -4.85 10.10
CA LYS A 32 1.33 -4.68 9.93
C LYS A 32 1.72 -3.23 10.17
N ILE A 33 1.80 -2.81 11.44
CA ILE A 33 2.14 -1.43 11.83
C ILE A 33 3.41 -0.93 11.12
N ASN A 34 4.47 -1.75 11.05
CA ASN A 34 5.72 -1.38 10.38
C ASN A 34 5.52 -1.13 8.87
N ALA A 35 4.67 -1.92 8.22
CA ALA A 35 4.37 -1.74 6.80
C ALA A 35 3.52 -0.48 6.60
N VAL A 36 2.53 -0.22 7.46
CA VAL A 36 1.72 1.01 7.44
C VAL A 36 2.62 2.24 7.58
N GLN A 37 3.48 2.30 8.61
CA GLN A 37 4.41 3.41 8.81
C GLN A 37 5.34 3.60 7.62
N TRP A 38 5.85 2.51 7.05
CA TRP A 38 6.71 2.59 5.88
C TRP A 38 5.97 3.12 4.65
N LEU A 39 4.77 2.62 4.35
CA LEU A 39 3.95 3.09 3.23
C LEU A 39 3.61 4.58 3.37
N LEU A 40 3.22 5.02 4.58
CA LEU A 40 2.97 6.43 4.89
C LEU A 40 4.22 7.29 4.70
N SER A 41 5.39 6.81 5.14
CA SER A 41 6.67 7.52 4.94
C SER A 41 7.05 7.66 3.46
N LYS A 42 6.44 6.87 2.58
CA LYS A 42 6.64 6.89 1.13
C LYS A 42 5.58 7.67 0.38
N GLY A 43 4.64 8.30 1.08
CA GLY A 43 3.57 9.11 0.47
C GLY A 43 2.38 8.30 -0.03
N ALA A 44 2.12 7.13 0.57
CA ALA A 44 0.90 6.38 0.26
C ALA A 44 -0.36 7.22 0.56
N THR A 45 -1.32 7.20 -0.36
CA THR A 45 -2.58 7.92 -0.25
C THR A 45 -3.50 7.21 0.73
N VAL A 46 -3.71 7.84 1.89
CA VAL A 46 -4.54 7.33 2.97
C VAL A 46 -6.02 7.29 2.60
N ASP A 47 -6.47 8.27 1.81
CA ASP A 47 -7.88 8.42 1.44
C ASP A 47 -8.29 7.56 0.24
N SER A 48 -7.46 6.61 -0.15
CA SER A 48 -7.81 5.67 -1.21
C SER A 48 -9.03 4.86 -0.77
N ARG A 49 -10.11 4.96 -1.53
CA ARG A 49 -11.28 4.10 -1.33
C ARG A 49 -11.14 2.83 -2.16
N ASP A 50 -11.46 1.70 -1.54
CA ASP A 50 -11.89 0.50 -2.26
C ASP A 50 -13.28 0.75 -2.87
N ASP A 51 -13.64 -0.06 -3.86
CA ASP A 51 -14.99 -0.07 -4.47
C ASP A 51 -15.88 -1.12 -3.81
#